data_AF-A0A2H0WWA6-F1
#
_entry.id   AF-A0A2H0WWA6-F1
#
_cell.length_a   1.000
_cell.length_b   1.000
_cell.length_c   1.000
_cell.angle_alpha   90.00
_cell.angle_beta   90.00
_cell.angle_gamma   90.00
#
_symmetry.space_group_name_H-M   'P 1'
#
loop_
_entity.id
_entity.type
_entity.pdbx_description
1 polymer ?
#
loop_
_entity_poly.entity_id
_entity_poly.type
_entity_poly.pdbx_seq_one_letter_code
_entity_poly.pdbx_strand_id
1 'polypeptide(L)'
;MGNKILVLLGPLTLFWYGVDNLKKLGYDVVTHDMAENGSGLEQIFLLVEAENPNLVAIDGCFPLRVAAIGHALIKRGIKCLPILERRDWTIRRRKSKEGAVVESRPVIDRLCESFGD
;
A
#
# COMPACT_ATOMS: atom_id res chain seq x y z
N MET A 1 -12.08 -6.43 13.08
CA MET A 1 -11.92 -4.98 12.84
C MET A 1 -11.45 -4.83 11.40
N GLY A 2 -12.05 -3.91 10.64
CA GLY A 2 -11.92 -3.87 9.18
C GLY A 2 -10.49 -3.70 8.71
N ASN A 3 -10.12 -4.43 7.66
CA ASN A 3 -8.81 -4.43 7.03
C ASN A 3 -8.84 -3.48 5.82
N LYS A 4 -9.22 -2.22 6.01
CA LYS A 4 -9.42 -1.27 4.90
C LYS A 4 -8.10 -0.61 4.51
N ILE A 5 -7.73 -0.74 3.25
CA ILE A 5 -6.51 -0.19 2.66
C ILE A 5 -6.91 0.78 1.56
N LEU A 6 -6.42 2.02 1.66
CA LEU A 6 -6.46 2.96 0.55
C LEU A 6 -5.16 2.85 -0.25
N VAL A 7 -5.25 2.54 -1.53
CA VAL A 7 -4.11 2.44 -2.45
C VAL A 7 -4.13 3.67 -3.37
N LEU A 8 -3.17 4.56 -3.16
CA LEU A 8 -2.92 5.72 -3.99
C LEU A 8 -2.04 5.30 -5.18
N LEU A 9 -2.59 5.36 -6.39
CA LEU A 9 -1.94 4.94 -7.62
C LEU A 9 -1.33 6.15 -8.33
N GLY A 10 -0.05 6.03 -8.71
CA GLY A 10 0.60 6.95 -9.63
C GLY A 10 0.41 6.55 -11.10
N PRO A 11 1.13 7.16 -12.05
CA PRO A 11 0.94 6.92 -13.48
C PRO A 11 1.66 5.68 -14.05
N LEU A 12 2.46 4.97 -13.26
CA LEU A 12 3.26 3.82 -13.75
C LEU A 12 2.38 2.55 -13.86
N THR A 13 2.76 1.43 -14.48
CA THR A 13 1.74 0.48 -15.01
C THR A 13 1.60 -0.86 -14.24
N LEU A 14 2.28 -1.08 -13.11
CA LEU A 14 2.42 -2.41 -12.49
C LEU A 14 1.43 -2.73 -11.34
N PHE A 15 0.29 -2.06 -11.24
CA PHE A 15 -0.49 -1.98 -9.99
C PHE A 15 -1.53 -3.05 -9.72
N TRP A 16 -2.21 -3.53 -10.76
CA TRP A 16 -3.45 -4.29 -10.59
C TRP A 16 -3.21 -5.65 -9.91
N TYR A 17 -2.02 -6.24 -10.08
CA TYR A 17 -1.67 -7.51 -9.46
C TYR A 17 -1.66 -7.45 -7.93
N GLY A 18 -1.16 -6.35 -7.37
CA GLY A 18 -1.11 -6.16 -5.92
C GLY A 18 -2.50 -5.96 -5.31
N VAL A 19 -3.33 -5.13 -5.94
CA VAL A 19 -4.71 -4.86 -5.53
C VAL A 19 -5.54 -6.13 -5.52
N ASP A 20 -5.47 -6.94 -6.58
CA ASP A 20 -6.25 -8.18 -6.68
C ASP A 20 -5.85 -9.20 -5.61
N ASN A 21 -4.56 -9.28 -5.27
CA ASN A 21 -4.09 -10.17 -4.24
C ASN A 21 -4.49 -9.71 -2.83
N LEU A 22 -4.50 -8.40 -2.54
CA LEU A 22 -5.09 -7.88 -1.30
C LEU A 22 -6.55 -8.28 -1.14
N LYS A 23 -7.34 -8.13 -2.21
CA LYS A 23 -8.74 -8.54 -2.21
C LYS A 23 -8.90 -10.05 -1.95
N LYS A 24 -8.07 -10.90 -2.57
CA LYS A 24 -8.05 -12.36 -2.31
C LYS A 24 -7.71 -12.70 -0.86
N LEU A 25 -6.90 -11.88 -0.20
CA LEU A 25 -6.52 -12.03 1.21
C LEU A 25 -7.59 -11.48 2.17
N GLY A 26 -8.69 -10.91 1.67
CA GLY A 26 -9.82 -10.42 2.47
C GLY A 26 -9.67 -8.99 2.97
N TYR A 27 -8.76 -8.20 2.39
CA TYR A 27 -8.68 -6.75 2.64
C TYR A 27 -9.79 -6.01 1.89
N ASP A 28 -10.34 -4.97 2.50
CA ASP A 28 -11.20 -4.00 1.82
C ASP A 28 -10.31 -2.97 1.13
N VAL A 29 -10.22 -3.01 -0.19
CA VAL A 29 -9.25 -2.22 -0.95
C VAL A 29 -9.95 -1.15 -1.75
N VAL A 30 -9.68 0.10 -1.38
CA VAL A 30 -10.06 1.30 -2.14
C VAL A 30 -8.86 1.74 -2.96
N THR A 31 -9.05 1.97 -4.25
CA THR A 31 -7.99 2.46 -5.15
C THR A 31 -8.31 3.87 -5.61
N HIS A 32 -7.30 4.74 -5.66
CA HIS A 32 -7.44 6.11 -6.14
C HIS A 32 -6.31 6.48 -7.09
N ASP A 33 -6.64 6.76 -8.35
CA ASP A 33 -5.66 7.22 -9.34
C ASP A 33 -5.35 8.70 -9.15
N MET A 34 -4.16 9.02 -8.66
CA MET A 34 -3.76 10.40 -8.40
C MET A 34 -3.37 11.17 -9.67
N ALA A 35 -3.07 10.48 -10.77
CA ALA A 35 -2.71 11.12 -12.03
C ALA A 35 -3.96 11.52 -12.80
N GLU A 36 -4.92 10.61 -12.95
CA GLU A 36 -6.22 10.87 -13.60
C GLU A 36 -7.02 11.94 -12.84
N ASN A 37 -7.02 11.86 -11.50
CA ASN A 37 -7.76 12.80 -10.65
C ASN A 37 -6.98 14.09 -10.34
N GLY A 38 -5.78 14.29 -10.90
CA GLY A 38 -4.97 15.49 -10.66
C GLY A 38 -4.72 15.79 -9.17
N SER A 39 -4.61 14.74 -8.34
CA SER A 39 -4.69 14.88 -6.88
C SER A 39 -3.39 15.40 -6.27
N GLY A 40 -3.49 16.55 -5.60
CA GLY A 40 -2.51 17.09 -4.67
C GLY A 40 -2.70 16.57 -3.25
N LEU A 41 -1.90 17.09 -2.31
CA LEU A 41 -1.91 16.63 -0.92
C LEU A 41 -3.25 16.89 -0.22
N GLU A 42 -3.90 18.03 -0.48
CA GLU A 42 -5.21 18.33 0.12
C GLU A 42 -6.29 17.33 -0.30
N GLN A 43 -6.39 17.00 -1.58
CA GLN A 43 -7.35 16.00 -2.05
C GLN A 43 -7.06 14.62 -1.43
N ILE A 44 -5.78 14.26 -1.28
CA ILE A 44 -5.38 13.02 -0.61
C ILE A 44 -5.84 13.00 0.85
N PHE A 45 -5.72 14.10 1.60
CA PHE A 45 -6.16 14.14 2.99
C PHE A 45 -7.68 14.04 3.11
N LEU A 46 -8.43 14.75 2.28
CA LEU A 46 -9.89 14.64 2.25
C LEU A 46 -10.34 13.21 1.95
N LEU A 47 -9.66 12.55 1.01
CA LEU A 47 -9.94 11.15 0.70
C LEU A 47 -9.62 10.22 1.86
N VAL A 48 -8.49 10.42 2.55
CA VAL A 48 -8.12 9.62 3.72
C VAL A 48 -9.13 9.81 4.85
N GLU A 49 -9.61 11.03 5.09
CA GLU A 49 -10.65 11.31 6.08
C GLU A 49 -11.99 10.67 5.72
N ALA A 50 -12.39 10.76 4.44
CA ALA A 50 -13.65 10.18 3.96
C ALA A 50 -13.63 8.64 3.98
N GLU A 51 -12.53 8.02 3.55
CA GLU A 51 -12.41 6.57 3.47
C GLU A 51 -12.05 5.94 4.81
N ASN A 52 -11.44 6.71 5.72
CA ASN A 52 -10.93 6.28 7.02
C ASN A 52 -10.17 4.94 6.99
N PRO A 53 -9.09 4.83 6.17
CA PRO A 53 -8.38 3.58 5.99
C PRO A 53 -7.46 3.26 7.18
N ASN A 54 -7.22 1.98 7.42
CA ASN A 54 -6.23 1.52 8.40
C ASN A 54 -4.80 1.69 7.90
N LEU A 55 -4.61 1.70 6.57
CA LEU A 55 -3.33 1.84 5.91
C LEU A 55 -3.51 2.56 4.57
N VAL A 56 -2.62 3.50 4.29
CA VAL A 56 -2.45 4.09 2.96
C VAL A 56 -1.25 3.47 2.28
N ALA A 57 -1.45 2.77 1.16
CA ALA A 57 -0.38 2.30 0.30
C ALA A 57 -0.19 3.29 -0.85
N ILE A 58 1.05 3.59 -1.22
CA ILE A 58 1.36 4.49 -2.36
C ILE A 58 2.17 3.69 -3.38
N ASP A 59 1.63 3.46 -4.57
CA ASP A 59 2.28 2.66 -5.61
C ASP A 59 2.48 3.45 -6.92
N GLY A 60 3.59 3.15 -7.59
CA GLY A 60 4.10 3.72 -8.85
C GLY A 60 3.85 5.21 -9.07
N CYS A 61 4.08 5.95 -8.00
CA CYS A 61 4.56 7.31 -8.07
C CYS A 61 6.09 7.32 -8.17
N PHE A 62 6.64 8.40 -8.73
CA PHE A 62 8.07 8.67 -8.63
C PHE A 62 8.53 8.68 -7.16
N PRO A 63 9.73 8.15 -6.84
CA PRO A 63 10.18 7.99 -5.46
C PRO A 63 10.09 9.25 -4.60
N LEU A 64 10.39 10.43 -5.17
CA LEU A 64 10.27 11.71 -4.47
C LEU A 64 8.82 12.06 -4.11
N ARG A 65 7.87 11.79 -5.01
CA ARG A 65 6.43 12.02 -4.76
C ARG A 65 5.92 11.05 -3.70
N VAL A 66 6.34 9.78 -3.76
CA VAL A 66 6.03 8.77 -2.72
C VAL A 66 6.53 9.25 -1.36
N ALA A 67 7.78 9.69 -1.27
CA ALA A 67 8.36 10.17 -0.02
C ALA A 67 7.65 11.40 0.53
N ALA A 68 7.30 12.36 -0.32
CA ALA A 68 6.60 13.57 0.07
C ALA A 68 5.19 13.29 0.62
N ILE A 69 4.40 12.46 -0.09
CA ILE A 69 3.06 12.06 0.36
C ILE A 69 3.17 11.24 1.65
N GLY A 70 4.06 10.25 1.69
CA GLY A 70 4.25 9.40 2.87
C GLY A 70 4.65 10.20 4.11
N HIS A 71 5.58 11.15 3.98
CA HIS A 71 5.95 12.04 5.07
C HIS A 71 4.76 12.87 5.58
N ALA A 72 3.96 13.41 4.67
CA ALA A 72 2.82 14.25 5.02
C ALA A 72 1.69 13.46 5.71
N LEU A 73 1.49 12.20 5.34
CA LEU A 73 0.56 11.27 6.00
C LEU A 73 1.05 10.89 7.40
N ILE A 74 2.33 10.50 7.53
CA ILE A 74 2.93 10.11 8.80
C ILE A 74 2.89 11.27 9.81
N LYS A 75 3.16 12.50 9.37
CA LYS A 75 3.07 13.69 10.24
C LYS A 75 1.67 13.91 10.82
N ARG A 76 0.63 13.37 10.18
CA ARG A 76 -0.77 13.40 10.63
C ARG A 76 -1.18 12.14 11.42
N GLY A 77 -0.23 11.24 11.73
CA GLY A 77 -0.52 9.98 12.41
C GLY A 77 -1.15 8.92 11.51
N ILE A 78 -1.19 9.13 10.19
CA ILE A 78 -1.76 8.18 9.24
C ILE A 78 -0.69 7.13 8.89
N LYS A 79 -1.05 5.85 9.03
CA LYS A 79 -0.18 4.73 8.68
C LYS A 79 -0.01 4.69 7.16
N CYS A 80 1.24 4.68 6.70
CA CYS A 80 1.58 4.74 5.27
C CYS A 80 2.61 3.66 4.89
N LEU A 81 2.38 2.99 3.78
CA LEU A 81 3.32 2.07 3.12
C LEU A 81 3.73 2.64 1.75
N PRO A 82 4.93 3.22 1.62
CA PRO A 82 5.47 3.59 0.33
C PRO A 82 5.91 2.32 -0.43
N ILE A 83 5.16 1.94 -1.46
CA ILE A 83 5.52 0.84 -2.36
C ILE A 83 6.46 1.41 -3.42
N LEU A 84 7.76 1.22 -3.19
CA LEU A 84 8.78 1.54 -4.18
C LEU A 84 8.82 0.39 -5.20
N GLU A 85 8.64 0.74 -6.47
CA GLU A 85 8.43 -0.17 -7.60
C GLU A 85 9.27 -1.45 -7.62
N ARG A 86 8.73 -2.48 -8.30
CA ARG A 86 9.38 -3.75 -8.69
C ARG A 86 9.51 -4.84 -7.61
N ARG A 87 8.83 -4.72 -6.46
CA ARG A 87 8.65 -5.85 -5.56
C ARG A 87 7.19 -6.26 -5.53
N ASP A 88 6.94 -7.52 -5.86
CA ASP A 88 5.69 -8.18 -5.50
C ASP A 88 5.61 -8.21 -3.96
N TRP A 89 4.88 -7.25 -3.41
CA TRP A 89 4.69 -7.07 -1.97
C TRP A 89 3.66 -8.07 -1.40
N THR A 90 3.04 -8.87 -2.26
CA THR A 90 2.08 -9.93 -1.92
C THR A 90 2.76 -11.30 -1.79
N ILE A 91 3.98 -11.46 -2.32
CA ILE A 91 4.74 -12.71 -2.29
C ILE A 91 6.18 -12.46 -1.82
N ARG A 92 6.55 -12.96 -0.64
CA ARG A 92 7.97 -13.23 -0.35
C ARG A 92 8.28 -14.69 -0.66
N ARG A 93 9.20 -14.92 -1.59
CA ARG A 93 9.88 -16.21 -1.76
C ARG A 93 11.01 -16.30 -0.73
N ARG A 94 10.90 -17.19 0.25
CA ARG A 94 12.02 -17.54 1.14
C ARG A 94 12.59 -18.87 0.68
N LYS A 95 13.87 -18.92 0.28
CA LYS A 95 14.57 -20.21 0.12
C LYS A 95 14.77 -20.79 1.52
N SER A 96 14.27 -21.99 1.77
CA SER A 96 14.67 -22.79 2.92
C SER A 96 16.16 -23.14 2.78
N LYS A 97 16.81 -23.53 3.88
CA LYS A 97 18.20 -24.03 3.84
C LYS A 97 18.35 -25.27 2.94
N GLU A 98 17.25 -25.95 2.62
CA GLU A 98 17.19 -27.13 1.74
C GLU A 98 16.80 -26.79 0.28
N GLY A 99 16.68 -25.50 -0.07
CA GLY A 99 16.39 -25.07 -1.44
C GLY A 99 14.91 -25.01 -1.82
N ALA A 100 13.98 -25.41 -0.94
CA ALA A 100 12.55 -25.26 -1.16
C ALA A 100 12.13 -23.78 -1.06
N VAL A 101 11.36 -23.29 -2.02
CA VAL A 101 10.73 -21.97 -1.93
C VAL A 101 9.49 -22.10 -1.05
N VAL A 102 9.55 -21.57 0.17
CA VAL A 102 8.37 -21.46 1.04
C VAL A 102 7.67 -20.15 0.71
N GLU A 103 6.40 -20.22 0.31
CA GLU A 103 5.53 -19.04 0.24
C GLU A 103 5.42 -18.46 1.65
N SER A 104 5.91 -17.23 1.81
CA SER A 104 5.84 -16.54 3.10
C SER A 104 4.84 -15.40 3.02
N ARG A 105 4.21 -15.14 4.18
CA ARG A 105 3.14 -14.14 4.36
C ARG A 105 3.45 -12.82 3.63
N PRO A 106 2.45 -12.20 2.99
CA PRO A 106 2.54 -10.86 2.41
C PRO A 106 3.30 -9.88 3.29
N VAL A 107 4.07 -8.97 2.69
CA VAL A 107 4.78 -7.91 3.44
C VAL A 107 3.78 -7.04 4.20
N ILE A 108 2.57 -6.91 3.66
CA ILE A 108 1.45 -6.18 4.26
C ILE A 108 0.99 -6.82 5.57
N ASP A 109 0.97 -8.15 5.69
CA ASP A 109 0.56 -8.80 6.93
C ASP A 109 1.49 -8.42 8.10
N ARG A 110 2.81 -8.31 7.87
CA ARG A 110 3.70 -7.78 8.91
C ARG A 110 3.44 -6.31 9.22
N LEU A 111 3.08 -5.50 8.23
CA LEU A 111 2.78 -4.09 8.46
C LEU A 111 1.38 -3.87 9.07
N CYS A 112 0.52 -4.89 9.07
CA CYS A 112 -0.72 -4.91 9.82
C CYS A 112 -0.50 -5.50 11.23
N GLU A 113 0.30 -6.56 11.38
CA GLU A 113 0.63 -7.24 12.65
C GLU A 113 1.61 -6.45 13.53
N SER A 114 2.60 -5.74 12.97
CA SER A 114 3.59 -4.96 13.76
C SER A 114 2.99 -3.71 14.42
N PHE A 115 1.68 -3.48 14.29
CA PHE A 115 1.03 -2.23 14.65
C PHE A 115 -0.31 -2.42 15.38
N GLY A 116 -0.50 -3.58 16.02
CA GLY A 116 -1.32 -3.71 17.24
C GLY A 116 -0.36 -3.86 18.42
N ASP A 117 -0.56 -3.22 19.57
CA ASP A 117 -1.79 -2.68 20.17
C ASP A 117 -2.01 -1.17 20.01
#